data_AF-A0A3N5XBD7-F1
#
_entry.id   AF-A0A3N5XBD7-F1
#
_cell.length_a   1.000
_cell.length_b   1.000
_cell.length_c   1.000
_cell.angle_alpha   90.00
_cell.angle_beta   90.00
_cell.angle_gamma   90.00
#
_symmetry.space_group_name_H-M   'P 1'
#
loop_
_entity.id
_entity.type
_entity.pdbx_description
1 polymer ?
#
loop_
_entity_poly.entity_id
_entity_poly.type
_entity_poly.pdbx_seq_one_letter_code
_entity_poly.pdbx_strand_id
1 'polypeptide(L)' 'MSKSAFEDADLRGANLTGANIKGASFSGAKLSDAIWVDGKRCKSGSMGKCK' A
#
# COMPACT_ATOMS: atom_id res chain seq x y z
N MET A 1 5.57 21.14 -1.31
CA MET A 1 5.59 20.07 -0.29
C MET A 1 4.25 19.34 -0.31
N SER A 2 4.01 18.48 -1.29
CA SER A 2 2.77 17.68 -1.34
C SER A 2 3.05 16.34 -0.67
N LYS A 3 2.59 16.25 0.59
CA LYS A 3 2.57 15.05 1.44
C LYS A 3 1.96 13.87 0.67
N SER A 4 2.80 12.97 0.21
CA SER A 4 2.44 11.58 -0.01
C SER A 4 2.18 10.94 1.35
N ALA A 5 0.94 10.55 1.65
CA ALA A 5 0.57 10.10 3.00
C ALA A 5 1.17 8.74 3.40
N PHE A 6 1.76 8.00 2.45
CA PHE A 6 2.21 6.63 2.67
C PHE A 6 3.62 6.36 2.15
N GLU A 7 4.40 7.39 1.83
CA GLU A 7 5.80 7.19 1.44
C GLU A 7 6.59 6.57 2.61
N ASP A 8 7.28 5.45 2.36
CA ASP A 8 7.97 4.64 3.37
C ASP A 8 7.12 4.17 4.56
N ALA A 9 5.78 4.25 4.44
CA ALA A 9 4.88 3.83 5.50
C ALA A 9 4.88 2.30 5.66
N ASP A 10 4.81 1.84 6.90
CA ASP A 10 4.66 0.42 7.19
C ASP A 10 3.17 0.03 7.19
N LEU A 11 2.74 -0.63 6.12
CA LEU A 11 1.38 -1.10 5.88
C LEU A 11 1.31 -2.63 5.83
N ARG A 12 2.27 -3.32 6.46
CA ARG A 12 2.30 -4.79 6.46
C ARG A 12 1.04 -5.34 7.14
N GLY A 13 0.33 -6.24 6.47
CA GLY A 13 -0.95 -6.78 6.95
C GLY A 13 -2.12 -5.79 6.96
N ALA A 14 -1.94 -4.57 6.45
CA ALA A 14 -3.02 -3.57 6.43
C ALA A 14 -4.12 -3.96 5.45
N ASN A 15 -5.37 -3.64 5.79
CA ASN A 15 -6.51 -3.85 4.89
C ASN A 15 -6.87 -2.55 4.17
N LEU A 16 -6.56 -2.49 2.87
CA LEU A 16 -6.87 -1.36 1.99
C LEU A 16 -8.10 -1.63 1.12
N THR A 17 -8.91 -2.67 1.39
CA THR A 17 -10.10 -2.98 0.60
C THR A 17 -11.06 -1.79 0.60
N GLY A 18 -11.43 -1.30 -0.58
CA GLY A 18 -12.29 -0.12 -0.72
C GLY A 18 -11.63 1.23 -0.40
N ALA A 19 -10.33 1.27 -0.09
CA ALA A 19 -9.62 2.53 0.12
C ALA A 19 -9.50 3.34 -1.18
N ASN A 20 -9.74 4.66 -1.11
CA ASN A 20 -9.52 5.54 -2.26
C ASN A 20 -8.03 5.86 -2.41
N ILE A 21 -7.33 5.04 -3.19
CA ILE A 21 -5.89 5.17 -3.45
C ILE A 21 -5.57 5.99 -4.72
N LYS A 22 -6.59 6.60 -5.35
CA LYS A 22 -6.42 7.34 -6.60
C LYS A 22 -5.62 8.63 -6.34
N GLY A 23 -4.38 8.66 -6.82
CA GLY A 23 -3.45 9.78 -6.60
C GLY A 23 -2.62 9.69 -5.31
N ALA A 24 -2.77 8.61 -4.53
CA ALA A 24 -1.89 8.36 -3.39
C ALA A 24 -0.55 7.80 -3.86
N SER A 25 0.56 8.36 -3.34
CA SER A 25 1.89 7.77 -3.51
C SER A 25 2.16 6.82 -2.34
N PHE A 26 2.52 5.59 -2.69
CA PHE A 26 2.98 4.56 -1.77
C PHE A 26 4.46 4.26 -2.00
N SER A 27 5.23 5.12 -2.67
CA SER A 27 6.67 4.87 -2.90
C SER A 27 7.37 4.48 -1.60
N GLY A 28 8.06 3.34 -1.57
CA GLY A 28 8.71 2.83 -0.36
C GLY A 28 7.78 2.20 0.69
N ALA A 29 6.44 2.31 0.57
CA ALA A 29 5.51 1.75 1.53
C ALA A 29 5.61 0.23 1.60
N LYS A 30 5.76 -0.35 2.78
CA LYS A 30 5.83 -1.80 2.98
C LYS A 30 4.43 -2.39 2.98
N LEU A 31 4.07 -3.11 1.93
CA LEU A 31 2.75 -3.71 1.73
C LEU A 31 2.78 -5.24 1.87
N SER A 32 3.79 -5.80 2.55
CA SER A 32 3.87 -7.27 2.69
C SER A 32 2.68 -7.81 3.49
N ASP A 33 2.00 -8.81 2.95
CA ASP A 33 0.77 -9.40 3.52
C ASP A 33 -0.42 -8.44 3.64
N ALA A 34 -0.33 -7.23 3.08
CA ALA A 34 -1.43 -6.28 3.03
C ALA A 34 -2.53 -6.75 2.08
N ILE A 35 -3.79 -6.39 2.33
CA ILE A 35 -4.91 -6.60 1.40
C ILE A 35 -5.07 -5.33 0.57
N TRP A 36 -4.92 -5.44 -0.75
CA TRP A 36 -5.06 -4.33 -1.69
C TRP A 36 -6.53 -3.93 -1.87
N VAL A 37 -6.77 -2.80 -2.54
CA VAL A 37 -8.13 -2.30 -2.83
C VAL A 37 -9.01 -3.29 -3.60
N ASP A 38 -8.41 -4.22 -4.34
CA ASP A 38 -9.12 -5.26 -5.12
C ASP A 38 -9.47 -6.50 -4.28
N GLY A 39 -9.00 -6.58 -3.02
CA GLY A 39 -9.16 -7.74 -2.15
C GLY A 39 -8.03 -8.78 -2.23
N LYS A 40 -7.06 -8.62 -3.15
CA LYS A 40 -5.85 -9.46 -3.20
C LYS A 40 -4.89 -9.17 -2.06
N ARG A 41 -4.34 -10.23 -1.49
CA ARG A 41 -3.21 -10.13 -0.55
C ARG A 41 -1.91 -9.92 -1.32
N CYS A 42 -1.21 -8.84 -1.02
CA CYS A 42 0.10 -8.50 -1.53
C CYS A 42 1.15 -9.47 -0.97
N LYS A 43 2.01 -9.99 -1.85
CA LYS A 43 3.07 -10.91 -1.43
C LYS A 43 4.17 -10.21 -0.63
N SER A 44 4.91 -11.00 0.15
CA SER A 44 6.11 -10.59 0.87
C SER A 44 7.09 -9.88 -0.09
N GLY A 45 7.50 -8.66 0.25
CA GLY A 45 8.34 -7.82 -0.61
C GLY A 45 7.60 -6.83 -1.50
N SER A 46 6.27 -6.75 -1.42
CA SER A 46 5.50 -5.67 -2.04
C SER A 46 5.90 -4.33 -1.40
N MET A 47 6.53 -3.46 -2.17
CA MET A 47 6.95 -2.11 -1.76
C MET A 47 6.40 -1.08 -2.74
N GLY A 48 5.46 -0.27 -2.27
CA GLY A 48 4.74 0.76 -3.01
C GLY A 48 3.84 0.32 -4.16
N LYS A 49 3.98 -0.91 -4.63
CA LYS A 49 3.01 -1.57 -5.50
C LYS A 49 2.76 -2.97 -4.97
N CYS A 50 1.48 -3.32 -4.87
CA CYS A 50 1.07 -4.68 -4.58
C CYS A 50 1.39 -5.59 -5.77
N LYS A 51 2.11 -6.69 -5.52
CA LYS A 51 2.38 -7.77 -6.49
C LYS A 51 1.86 -9.11 -5.99
#